data_AF-A0A087U0T4-F1
#
_entry.id   AF-A0A087U0T4-F1
#
_cell.length_a   1.000
_cell.length_b   1.000
_cell.length_c   1.000
_cell.angle_alpha   90.00
_cell.angle_beta   90.00
_cell.angle_gamma   90.00
#
_symmetry.space_group_name_H-M   'P 1'
#
loop_
_entity.id
_entity.type
_entity.pdbx_description
1 polymer ?
#
loop_
_entity_poly.entity_id
_entity_poly.type
_entity_poly.pdbx_seq_one_letter_code
_entity_poly.pdbx_strand_id
1 'polypeptide(L)'
;MGAVITVPITFVLGLISVNPSDIVYWCKWVFSYIYAEINERITSKRLDLYDPKALDDADKLGFTVPSQEFQLESACSEKHLQKANDEIFFYGVNSKSEYLIVSISRRCNQKADACIYLKLASGKTYTFQKTDHFQQSCCDKKVFSCGDLQISYTCPMRRWRIFYSGYLREANDNDTETARMVHVRFAFRWTASSDIFDCTSDIKPQTLAGTLAKAEWESLYPPFDKLKNALNFYVQAGIMYGTVTADGKQDEYEIYLFGQRIRYLDEITGLKDFQIDH
;
A
#
# COMPACT_ATOMS: atom_id res chain seq x y z
N MET A 1 17.24 -45.66 9.14
CA MET A 1 18.63 -45.16 8.97
C MET A 1 18.54 -43.99 8.00
N GLY A 2 18.45 -42.72 8.35
CA GLY A 2 19.08 -41.97 9.45
C GLY A 2 19.87 -40.83 8.79
N ALA A 3 19.16 -39.87 8.18
CA ALA A 3 19.78 -38.76 7.44
C ALA A 3 20.40 -37.77 8.41
N VAL A 4 21.72 -37.62 8.35
CA VAL A 4 22.50 -36.68 9.16
C VAL A 4 22.23 -35.27 8.63
N ILE A 5 21.55 -34.46 9.45
CA ILE A 5 21.38 -33.03 9.21
C ILE A 5 22.76 -32.39 9.42
N THR A 6 23.49 -32.14 8.34
CA THR A 6 24.70 -31.33 8.36
C THR A 6 24.31 -29.87 8.56
N VAL A 7 24.15 -29.49 9.82
CA VAL A 7 24.19 -28.08 10.24
C VAL A 7 25.61 -27.57 9.97
N PRO A 8 25.81 -26.43 9.30
CA PRO A 8 27.14 -25.93 9.02
C PRO A 8 27.83 -25.55 10.34
N ILE A 9 28.96 -26.22 10.61
CA ILE A 9 29.83 -26.09 11.79
C ILE A 9 30.49 -24.69 11.88
N THR A 10 30.19 -23.77 10.98
CA THR A 10 30.60 -22.36 11.06
C THR A 10 29.97 -21.58 12.21
N PHE A 11 28.94 -22.12 12.88
CA PHE A 11 28.33 -21.48 14.05
C PHE A 11 29.19 -21.52 15.33
N VAL A 12 30.16 -22.42 15.44
CA VAL A 12 30.84 -22.67 16.73
C VAL A 12 32.03 -21.74 16.98
N LEU A 13 32.64 -21.16 15.93
CA LEU A 13 33.86 -20.35 16.07
C LEU A 13 33.62 -18.83 16.16
N GLY A 14 32.40 -18.34 15.93
CA GLY A 14 32.04 -16.93 16.11
C GLY A 14 31.69 -16.54 17.55
N LEU A 15 31.58 -17.50 18.47
CA LEU A 15 31.07 -17.28 19.83
C LEU A 15 32.13 -16.87 20.86
N ILE A 16 33.39 -16.65 20.47
CA ILE A 16 34.49 -16.36 21.41
C ILE A 16 34.73 -14.85 21.61
N SER A 17 34.01 -13.97 20.91
CA SER A 17 34.04 -12.53 21.19
C SER A 17 32.70 -11.88 20.84
N VAL A 18 31.74 -11.99 21.75
CA VAL A 18 30.37 -11.55 21.50
C VAL A 18 29.88 -10.82 22.75
N ASN A 19 29.57 -9.53 22.63
CA ASN A 19 28.96 -8.78 23.72
C ASN A 19 27.62 -9.43 24.11
N PRO A 20 27.17 -9.34 25.37
CA PRO A 20 25.88 -9.92 25.79
C PRO A 20 24.70 -9.50 24.91
N SER A 21 24.74 -8.28 24.36
CA SER A 21 23.77 -7.74 23.40
C SER A 21 23.67 -8.56 22.11
N ASP A 22 24.79 -9.05 21.62
CA ASP A 22 24.89 -9.76 20.35
C ASP A 22 24.37 -11.19 20.50
N ILE A 23 24.59 -11.82 21.66
CA ILE A 23 23.99 -13.13 21.99
C ILE A 23 22.47 -13.01 22.03
N VAL A 24 21.93 -11.99 22.72
CA VAL A 24 20.49 -11.76 22.79
C VAL A 24 19.90 -11.53 21.40
N TYR A 25 20.56 -10.73 20.57
CA TYR A 25 20.15 -10.51 19.18
C TYR A 25 20.08 -11.83 18.39
N TRP A 26 21.13 -12.66 18.43
CA TRP A 26 21.15 -13.92 17.68
C TRP A 26 20.12 -14.92 18.19
N CYS A 27 19.89 -15.00 19.51
CA CYS A 27 18.81 -15.80 20.06
C CYS A 27 17.45 -15.34 19.52
N LYS A 28 17.14 -14.03 19.60
CA LYS A 28 15.90 -13.47 19.05
C LYS A 28 15.75 -13.75 17.56
N TRP A 29 16.85 -13.63 16.81
CA TRP A 29 16.87 -13.88 15.38
C TRP A 29 16.51 -15.33 15.05
N VAL A 30 17.15 -16.30 15.73
CA VAL A 30 16.87 -17.74 15.50
C VAL A 30 15.41 -18.08 15.82
N PHE A 31 14.89 -17.62 16.96
CA PHE A 31 13.49 -17.84 17.33
C PHE A 31 12.52 -17.20 16.32
N SER A 32 12.79 -15.97 15.89
CA SER A 32 11.97 -15.28 14.89
C SER A 32 12.00 -15.97 13.53
N TYR A 33 13.18 -16.46 13.12
CA TYR A 33 13.36 -17.15 11.84
C TYR A 33 12.56 -18.46 11.81
N ILE A 34 12.69 -19.28 12.86
CA ILE A 34 11.91 -20.52 12.99
C ILE A 34 10.41 -20.22 12.96
N TYR A 35 9.96 -19.20 13.69
CA TYR A 35 8.56 -18.80 13.72
C TYR A 35 8.06 -18.34 12.35
N ALA A 36 8.83 -17.50 11.66
CA ALA A 36 8.48 -16.99 10.33
C ALA A 36 8.39 -18.12 9.28
N GLU A 37 9.34 -19.07 9.27
CA GLU A 37 9.32 -20.24 8.38
C GLU A 37 8.11 -21.16 8.65
N ILE A 38 7.76 -21.38 9.92
CA ILE A 38 6.58 -22.15 10.29
C ILE A 38 5.32 -21.42 9.80
N ASN A 39 5.23 -20.11 10.03
CA ASN A 39 4.10 -19.30 9.62
C ASN A 39 3.93 -19.26 8.09
N GLU A 40 5.01 -19.15 7.33
CA GLU A 40 4.99 -19.16 5.85
C GLU A 40 4.43 -20.50 5.30
N ARG A 41 4.75 -21.62 5.95
CA ARG A 41 4.26 -22.95 5.53
C ARG A 41 2.80 -23.21 5.90
N ILE A 42 2.32 -22.63 7.00
CA ILE A 42 0.96 -22.83 7.51
C ILE A 42 -0.02 -21.84 6.88
N THR A 43 0.42 -20.61 6.63
CA THR A 43 -0.45 -19.54 6.15
C THR A 43 -0.62 -19.64 4.64
N SER A 44 -1.87 -19.83 4.18
CA SER A 44 -2.18 -19.69 2.76
C SER A 44 -1.88 -18.27 2.30
N LYS A 45 -1.17 -18.15 1.17
CA LYS A 45 -0.99 -16.85 0.52
C LYS A 45 -2.33 -16.29 0.06
N ARG A 46 -2.50 -14.98 0.19
CA ARG A 46 -3.71 -14.28 -0.23
C ARG A 46 -3.91 -14.30 -1.75
N LEU A 47 -2.81 -14.29 -2.51
CA LEU A 47 -2.78 -14.07 -3.95
C LEU A 47 -2.28 -15.29 -4.73
N ASP A 48 -2.38 -16.49 -4.16
CA ASP A 48 -2.08 -17.75 -4.86
C ASP A 48 -3.28 -18.19 -5.71
N LEU A 49 -3.62 -17.35 -6.70
CA LEU A 49 -4.83 -17.48 -7.53
C LEU A 49 -4.56 -18.13 -8.88
N TYR A 50 -3.30 -18.12 -9.33
CA TYR A 50 -2.92 -18.52 -10.69
C TYR A 50 -2.13 -19.81 -10.67
N ASP A 51 -2.55 -20.76 -11.50
CA ASP A 51 -1.84 -22.02 -11.73
C ASP A 51 -1.71 -22.26 -13.24
N PRO A 52 -0.51 -22.07 -13.82
CA PRO A 52 -0.26 -22.31 -15.24
C PRO A 52 -0.52 -23.76 -15.69
N LYS A 53 -0.63 -24.70 -14.76
CA LYS A 53 -0.85 -26.12 -15.03
C LYS A 53 -2.32 -26.55 -14.90
N ALA A 54 -3.20 -25.65 -14.45
CA ALA A 54 -4.62 -25.94 -14.32
C ALA A 54 -5.31 -25.98 -15.68
N LEU A 55 -5.21 -27.12 -16.37
CA LEU A 55 -5.91 -27.37 -17.63
C LEU A 55 -7.42 -27.20 -17.43
N ASP A 56 -8.08 -26.55 -18.41
CA ASP A 56 -9.53 -26.28 -18.45
C ASP A 56 -10.10 -25.33 -17.37
N ASP A 57 -9.24 -24.64 -16.59
CA ASP A 57 -9.67 -23.63 -15.61
C ASP A 57 -9.27 -22.22 -16.07
N ALA A 58 -10.22 -21.49 -16.68
CA ALA A 58 -9.98 -20.16 -17.22
C ALA A 58 -9.58 -19.12 -16.16
N ASP A 59 -10.07 -19.27 -14.91
CA ASP A 59 -9.77 -18.36 -13.80
C ASP A 59 -8.32 -18.56 -13.34
N LYS A 60 -7.91 -19.82 -13.12
CA LYS A 60 -6.53 -20.14 -12.70
C LYS A 60 -5.49 -19.88 -13.78
N LEU A 61 -5.87 -20.02 -15.05
CA LEU A 61 -5.01 -19.67 -16.17
C LEU A 61 -4.94 -18.15 -16.41
N GLY A 62 -5.77 -17.36 -15.72
CA GLY A 62 -5.79 -15.90 -15.83
C GLY A 62 -6.42 -15.35 -17.11
N PHE A 63 -7.20 -16.16 -17.82
CA PHE A 63 -8.02 -15.69 -18.95
C PHE A 63 -9.19 -14.84 -18.47
N THR A 64 -9.74 -15.18 -17.31
CA THR A 64 -10.76 -14.44 -16.60
C THR A 64 -10.22 -13.93 -15.27
N VAL A 65 -10.83 -12.85 -14.77
CA VAL A 65 -10.43 -12.22 -13.51
C VAL A 65 -11.03 -13.03 -12.35
N PRO A 66 -10.22 -13.62 -11.45
CA PRO A 66 -10.75 -14.40 -10.33
C PRO A 66 -11.64 -13.57 -9.39
N SER A 67 -12.69 -14.19 -8.86
CA SER A 67 -13.65 -13.54 -7.94
C SER A 67 -12.99 -12.94 -6.69
N GLN A 68 -11.90 -13.55 -6.23
CA GLN A 68 -11.11 -13.15 -5.07
C GLN A 68 -10.47 -11.77 -5.26
N GLU A 69 -10.04 -11.44 -6.49
CA GLU A 69 -9.47 -10.12 -6.78
C GLU A 69 -10.53 -9.02 -6.69
N PHE A 70 -11.76 -9.30 -7.12
CA PHE A 70 -12.87 -8.37 -6.91
C PHE A 70 -13.15 -8.17 -5.42
N GLN A 71 -13.07 -9.22 -4.60
CA GLN A 71 -13.30 -9.10 -3.15
C GLN A 71 -12.23 -8.24 -2.47
N LEU A 72 -10.97 -8.38 -2.88
CA LEU A 72 -9.83 -7.63 -2.32
C LEU A 72 -9.81 -6.15 -2.75
N GLU A 73 -10.17 -5.87 -4.01
CA GLU A 73 -10.15 -4.50 -4.54
C GLU A 73 -11.44 -3.72 -4.29
N SER A 74 -12.53 -4.40 -3.99
CA SER A 74 -13.79 -3.75 -3.64
C SER A 74 -13.68 -2.98 -2.33
N ALA A 75 -14.43 -1.89 -2.26
CA ALA A 75 -14.67 -1.15 -1.04
C ALA A 75 -15.21 -2.10 0.07
N CYS A 76 -14.53 -2.14 1.21
CA CYS A 76 -14.88 -2.99 2.34
C CYS A 76 -16.25 -2.60 2.95
N SER A 77 -16.91 -3.57 3.57
CA SER A 77 -18.20 -3.33 4.24
C SER A 77 -18.05 -2.49 5.51
N GLU A 78 -19.13 -1.82 5.94
CA GLU A 78 -19.13 -1.04 7.19
C GLU A 78 -18.74 -1.86 8.43
N LYS A 79 -19.09 -3.15 8.47
CA LYS A 79 -18.69 -4.07 9.55
C LYS A 79 -17.18 -4.26 9.62
N HIS A 80 -16.50 -4.22 8.48
CA HIS A 80 -15.05 -4.30 8.41
C HIS A 80 -14.42 -2.98 8.87
N LEU A 81 -15.00 -1.84 8.48
CA LEU A 81 -14.51 -0.50 8.87
C LEU A 81 -14.55 -0.22 10.38
N GLN A 82 -15.33 -1.00 11.15
CA GLN A 82 -15.29 -0.95 12.62
C GLN A 82 -14.01 -1.53 13.22
N LYS A 83 -13.33 -2.41 12.48
CA LYS A 83 -12.17 -3.17 12.95
C LYS A 83 -10.90 -2.87 12.18
N ALA A 84 -11.01 -2.34 10.97
CA ALA A 84 -9.91 -2.20 10.04
C ALA A 84 -10.08 -0.95 9.18
N ASN A 85 -8.97 -0.34 8.79
CA ASN A 85 -8.95 0.74 7.82
C ASN A 85 -9.02 0.17 6.41
N ASP A 86 -9.65 0.92 5.52
CA ASP A 86 -9.79 0.56 4.12
C ASP A 86 -9.22 1.71 3.28
N GLU A 87 -7.95 1.59 2.89
CA GLU A 87 -7.23 2.64 2.20
C GLU A 87 -6.68 2.19 0.85
N ILE A 88 -6.74 3.11 -0.10
CA ILE A 88 -6.06 3.00 -1.37
C ILE A 88 -5.17 4.23 -1.59
N PHE A 89 -3.93 3.96 -1.98
CA PHE A 89 -2.89 4.96 -2.16
C PHE A 89 -2.24 4.78 -3.53
N PHE A 90 -2.00 5.89 -4.22
CA PHE A 90 -1.21 5.94 -5.44
C PHE A 90 -0.15 7.02 -5.33
N TYR A 91 1.02 6.68 -5.87
CA TYR A 91 2.14 7.58 -6.05
C TYR A 91 2.67 7.43 -7.47
N GLY A 92 3.06 8.54 -8.08
CA GLY A 92 3.72 8.55 -9.38
C GLY A 92 4.65 9.74 -9.54
N VAL A 93 5.79 9.53 -10.20
CA VAL A 93 6.77 10.57 -10.54
C VAL A 93 7.30 10.41 -11.96
N ASN A 94 7.94 11.45 -12.47
CA ASN A 94 8.70 11.37 -13.71
C ASN A 94 10.02 12.16 -13.66
N SER A 95 10.76 12.11 -14.77
CA SER A 95 12.04 12.81 -14.93
C SER A 95 11.93 14.35 -14.98
N LYS A 96 10.72 14.89 -15.11
CA LYS A 96 10.45 16.34 -15.07
C LYS A 96 10.16 16.83 -13.65
N SER A 97 10.35 15.98 -12.64
CA SER A 97 10.00 16.26 -11.23
C SER A 97 8.51 16.54 -11.02
N GLU A 98 7.67 16.04 -11.92
CA GLU A 98 6.22 16.02 -11.72
C GLU A 98 5.92 14.85 -10.81
N TYR A 99 5.03 15.08 -9.86
CA TYR A 99 4.58 14.03 -8.96
C TYR A 99 3.08 14.13 -8.73
N LEU A 100 2.47 12.99 -8.47
CA LEU A 100 1.11 12.89 -7.98
C LEU A 100 1.06 11.89 -6.84
N ILE A 101 0.49 12.32 -5.72
CA ILE A 101 0.05 11.45 -4.63
C ILE A 101 -1.46 11.63 -4.52
N VAL A 102 -2.18 10.52 -4.53
CA VAL A 102 -3.61 10.49 -4.23
C VAL A 102 -3.92 9.33 -3.31
N SER A 103 -4.72 9.58 -2.28
CA SER A 103 -5.24 8.52 -1.43
C SER A 103 -6.66 8.78 -0.98
N ILE A 104 -7.38 7.70 -0.74
CA ILE A 104 -8.67 7.70 -0.04
C ILE A 104 -8.59 6.65 1.07
N SER A 105 -8.78 7.10 2.30
CA SER A 105 -8.84 6.25 3.49
C SER A 105 -10.25 6.26 4.04
N ARG A 106 -10.94 5.14 3.99
CA ARG A 106 -12.31 5.00 4.48
C ARG A 106 -12.32 4.62 5.96
N ARG A 107 -13.22 5.24 6.71
CA ARG A 107 -13.44 5.04 8.14
C ARG A 107 -14.87 4.61 8.40
N CYS A 108 -15.12 4.14 9.63
CA CYS A 108 -16.47 3.86 10.08
C CYS A 108 -17.37 5.11 10.07
N ASN A 109 -18.68 4.89 10.09
CA ASN A 109 -19.74 5.89 10.06
C ASN A 109 -19.78 6.69 8.74
N GLN A 110 -19.50 6.05 7.60
CA GLN A 110 -19.54 6.66 6.27
C GLN A 110 -18.60 7.89 6.15
N LYS A 111 -17.51 7.89 6.91
CA LYS A 111 -16.48 8.91 6.85
C LYS A 111 -15.33 8.47 5.95
N ALA A 112 -14.71 9.41 5.25
CA ALA A 112 -13.51 9.17 4.48
C ALA A 112 -12.58 10.38 4.54
N ASP A 113 -11.28 10.09 4.49
CA ASP A 113 -10.24 11.06 4.31
C ASP A 113 -9.70 10.98 2.88
N ALA A 114 -9.40 12.12 2.28
CA ALA A 114 -8.76 12.20 0.98
C ALA A 114 -7.54 13.10 1.02
N CYS A 115 -6.49 12.65 0.36
CA CYS A 115 -5.26 13.40 0.14
C CYS A 115 -4.98 13.52 -1.35
N ILE A 116 -4.64 14.72 -1.81
CA ILE A 116 -4.14 15.00 -3.15
C ILE A 116 -2.93 15.90 -3.00
N TYR A 117 -1.85 15.52 -3.65
CA TYR A 117 -0.64 16.33 -3.77
C TYR A 117 -0.12 16.20 -5.21
N LEU A 118 -0.23 17.28 -5.98
CA LEU A 118 0.12 17.34 -7.39
C LEU A 118 1.17 18.42 -7.61
N LYS A 119 2.29 18.09 -8.28
CA LYS A 119 3.25 19.07 -8.80
C LYS A 119 3.41 18.96 -10.28
N LEU A 120 3.37 20.12 -10.91
CA LEU A 120 3.61 20.29 -12.33
C LEU A 120 5.07 20.64 -12.58
N ALA A 121 5.55 20.43 -13.81
CA ALA A 121 6.91 20.79 -14.22
C ALA A 121 7.22 22.29 -14.07
N SER A 122 6.19 23.13 -13.98
CA SER A 122 6.32 24.57 -13.71
C SER A 122 6.77 24.89 -12.28
N GLY A 123 6.83 23.89 -11.38
CA GLY A 123 7.12 24.07 -9.96
C GLY A 123 5.88 24.34 -9.10
N LYS A 124 4.72 24.60 -9.72
CA LYS A 124 3.46 24.81 -9.00
C LYS A 124 2.99 23.54 -8.33
N THR A 125 2.57 23.68 -7.07
CA THR A 125 2.02 22.58 -6.28
C THR A 125 0.56 22.82 -5.94
N TYR A 126 -0.23 21.75 -5.98
CA TYR A 126 -1.64 21.75 -5.65
C TYR A 126 -1.89 20.72 -4.57
N THR A 127 -2.41 21.17 -3.44
CA THR A 127 -2.61 20.33 -2.27
C THR A 127 -4.07 20.34 -1.84
N PHE A 128 -4.53 19.19 -1.38
CA PHE A 128 -5.82 19.04 -0.74
C PHE A 128 -5.74 17.93 0.27
N GLN A 129 -6.14 18.27 1.48
CA GLN A 129 -6.34 17.33 2.56
C GLN A 129 -7.73 17.60 3.10
N LYS A 130 -8.58 16.59 3.03
CA LYS A 130 -9.92 16.66 3.59
C LYS A 130 -10.13 15.46 4.49
N THR A 131 -10.37 15.76 5.76
CA THR A 131 -10.58 14.77 6.80
C THR A 131 -12.06 14.70 7.16
N ASP A 132 -12.53 13.51 7.56
CA ASP A 132 -13.87 13.30 8.11
C ASP A 132 -15.02 13.70 7.18
N HIS A 133 -14.81 13.62 5.87
CA HIS A 133 -15.85 13.95 4.90
C HIS A 133 -16.77 12.75 4.65
N PHE A 134 -17.95 13.03 4.10
CA PHE A 134 -18.93 12.01 3.78
C PHE A 134 -18.44 11.19 2.60
N GLN A 135 -18.36 9.88 2.80
CA GLN A 135 -18.23 8.96 1.70
C GLN A 135 -19.56 8.93 0.95
N GLN A 136 -19.55 9.39 -0.29
CA GLN A 136 -20.73 9.25 -1.15
C GLN A 136 -21.11 7.76 -1.19
N SER A 137 -22.37 7.44 -0.87
CA SER A 137 -22.89 6.09 -0.90
C SER A 137 -22.99 5.62 -2.36
N CYS A 138 -21.86 5.32 -2.96
CA CYS A 138 -21.85 4.72 -4.29
C CYS A 138 -22.42 3.30 -4.15
N CYS A 139 -23.52 3.03 -4.85
CA CYS A 139 -24.07 1.67 -4.96
C CYS A 139 -23.06 0.70 -5.59
N ASP A 140 -22.02 1.23 -6.26
CA ASP A 140 -20.95 0.46 -6.87
C ASP A 140 -19.76 0.27 -5.91
N LYS A 141 -19.53 -0.99 -5.49
CA LYS A 141 -18.40 -1.38 -4.64
C LYS A 141 -17.02 -1.16 -5.30
N LYS A 142 -17.01 -0.79 -6.59
CA LYS A 142 -15.79 -0.52 -7.36
C LYS A 142 -15.20 0.87 -7.13
N VAL A 143 -15.94 1.76 -6.48
CA VAL A 143 -15.61 3.19 -6.38
C VAL A 143 -15.30 3.57 -4.94
N PHE A 144 -14.14 4.20 -4.76
CA PHE A 144 -13.73 4.94 -3.58
C PHE A 144 -13.97 6.42 -3.86
N SER A 145 -14.69 7.10 -2.97
CA SER A 145 -15.06 8.51 -3.18
C SER A 145 -15.02 9.29 -1.89
N CYS A 146 -14.44 10.49 -1.94
CA CYS A 146 -14.43 11.44 -0.83
C CYS A 146 -14.42 12.87 -1.41
N GLY A 147 -15.53 13.60 -1.20
CA GLY A 147 -15.74 14.89 -1.86
C GLY A 147 -15.69 14.75 -3.38
N ASP A 148 -14.87 15.57 -4.03
CA ASP A 148 -14.72 15.60 -5.49
C ASP A 148 -13.69 14.59 -6.03
N LEU A 149 -13.01 13.84 -5.15
CA LEU A 149 -12.05 12.80 -5.54
C LEU A 149 -12.76 11.45 -5.66
N GLN A 150 -12.56 10.80 -6.81
CA GLN A 150 -13.06 9.46 -7.10
C GLN A 150 -11.94 8.57 -7.65
N ILE A 151 -11.81 7.39 -7.06
CA ILE A 151 -10.86 6.35 -7.47
C ILE A 151 -11.66 5.08 -7.72
N SER A 152 -11.62 4.53 -8.92
CA SER A 152 -12.35 3.31 -9.26
C SER A 152 -11.51 2.34 -10.07
N TYR A 153 -11.66 1.04 -9.82
CA TYR A 153 -11.02 0.05 -10.67
C TYR A 153 -11.90 -0.27 -11.89
N THR A 154 -11.26 -0.33 -13.06
CA THR A 154 -11.89 -0.84 -14.29
C THR A 154 -11.62 -2.33 -14.46
N CYS A 155 -10.51 -2.81 -13.91
CA CYS A 155 -10.12 -4.20 -13.87
C CYS A 155 -9.28 -4.39 -12.60
N PRO A 156 -9.73 -5.21 -11.63
CA PRO A 156 -9.06 -5.31 -10.33
C PRO A 156 -7.60 -5.73 -10.53
N MET A 157 -6.73 -5.20 -9.68
CA MET A 157 -5.28 -5.45 -9.70
C MET A 157 -4.55 -5.11 -11.02
N ARG A 158 -5.22 -4.44 -11.97
CA ARG A 158 -4.68 -4.17 -13.31
C ARG A 158 -4.86 -2.75 -13.76
N ARG A 159 -6.07 -2.20 -13.63
CA ARG A 159 -6.42 -0.89 -14.20
C ARG A 159 -7.33 -0.09 -13.30
N TRP A 160 -6.92 1.13 -13.02
CA TRP A 160 -7.64 2.08 -12.18
C TRP A 160 -7.85 3.41 -12.90
N ARG A 161 -8.93 4.08 -12.55
CA ARG A 161 -9.26 5.43 -12.97
C ARG A 161 -9.31 6.31 -11.72
N ILE A 162 -8.57 7.41 -11.77
CA ILE A 162 -8.49 8.42 -10.72
C ILE A 162 -9.04 9.70 -11.34
N PHE A 163 -10.01 10.31 -10.69
CA PHE A 163 -10.68 11.51 -11.18
C PHE A 163 -10.87 12.50 -10.05
N TYR A 164 -10.61 13.77 -10.34
CA TYR A 164 -10.87 14.88 -9.43
C TYR A 164 -11.36 16.09 -10.21
N SER A 165 -12.31 16.82 -9.63
CA SER A 165 -12.77 18.11 -10.16
C SER A 165 -13.25 19.00 -9.02
N GLY A 166 -12.37 19.84 -8.49
CA GLY A 166 -12.68 20.68 -7.35
C GLY A 166 -11.62 21.75 -7.10
N TYR A 167 -11.68 22.39 -5.94
CA TYR A 167 -10.72 23.44 -5.58
C TYR A 167 -9.56 22.86 -4.77
N LEU A 168 -8.33 23.08 -5.26
CA LEU A 168 -7.09 22.75 -4.58
C LEU A 168 -6.40 24.02 -4.08
N ARG A 169 -5.63 23.89 -3.02
CA ARG A 169 -4.74 24.95 -2.54
C ARG A 169 -3.50 24.97 -3.43
N GLU A 170 -3.31 26.07 -4.16
CA GLU A 170 -2.08 26.32 -4.91
C GLU A 170 -1.03 26.90 -3.96
N ALA A 171 0.16 26.30 -3.96
CA ALA A 171 1.35 26.85 -3.33
C ALA A 171 2.48 26.88 -4.35
N ASN A 172 3.23 27.97 -4.33
CA ASN A 172 4.47 28.10 -5.09
C ASN A 172 5.64 27.84 -4.13
N ASP A 173 6.70 27.19 -4.62
CA ASP A 173 7.91 26.91 -3.82
C ASP A 173 8.53 28.19 -3.19
N ASN A 174 8.15 29.39 -3.67
CA ASN A 174 8.66 30.69 -3.21
C ASN A 174 7.66 31.54 -2.39
N ASP A 175 6.41 31.13 -2.20
CA ASP A 175 5.37 32.01 -1.66
C ASP A 175 4.42 31.23 -0.72
N THR A 176 4.82 31.11 0.55
CA THR A 176 4.09 30.36 1.59
C THR A 176 2.96 31.17 2.25
N GLU A 177 2.87 32.48 2.01
CA GLU A 177 2.02 33.38 2.80
C GLU A 177 0.61 33.63 2.22
N THR A 178 0.35 33.28 0.94
CA THR A 178 -1.00 33.42 0.35
C THR A 178 -1.42 32.19 -0.46
N ALA A 179 -1.95 31.19 0.25
CA ALA A 179 -2.54 29.99 -0.31
C ALA A 179 -3.79 30.31 -1.18
N ARG A 180 -3.61 30.46 -2.50
CA ARG A 180 -4.71 30.69 -3.45
C ARG A 180 -5.49 29.39 -3.68
N MET A 181 -6.82 29.46 -3.65
CA MET A 181 -7.66 28.33 -4.06
C MET A 181 -7.88 28.38 -5.58
N VAL A 182 -7.57 27.28 -6.27
CA VAL A 182 -7.68 27.17 -7.73
C VAL A 182 -8.53 25.96 -8.08
N HIS A 183 -9.46 26.13 -9.01
CA HIS A 183 -10.21 24.99 -9.54
C HIS A 183 -9.28 24.14 -10.43
N VAL A 184 -9.11 22.89 -10.05
CA VAL A 184 -8.29 21.89 -10.74
C VAL A 184 -9.16 20.70 -11.08
N ARG A 185 -9.06 20.26 -12.33
CA ARG A 185 -9.66 19.01 -12.80
C ARG A 185 -8.58 18.13 -13.38
N PHE A 186 -8.52 16.88 -12.94
CA PHE A 186 -7.63 15.89 -13.51
C PHE A 186 -8.29 14.52 -13.67
N ALA A 187 -7.83 13.77 -14.65
CA ALA A 187 -8.25 12.41 -14.91
C ALA A 187 -7.04 11.55 -15.28
N PHE A 188 -6.72 10.59 -14.43
CA PHE A 188 -5.62 9.66 -14.62
C PHE A 188 -6.12 8.23 -14.77
N ARG A 189 -5.41 7.47 -15.61
CA ARG A 189 -5.50 6.02 -15.70
C ARG A 189 -4.21 5.44 -15.16
N TRP A 190 -4.33 4.61 -14.13
CA TRP A 190 -3.22 3.81 -13.63
C TRP A 190 -3.32 2.40 -14.20
N THR A 191 -2.20 1.86 -14.68
CA THR A 191 -2.09 0.49 -15.22
C THR A 191 -0.92 -0.22 -14.57
N ALA A 192 -1.14 -1.44 -14.09
CA ALA A 192 -0.11 -2.28 -13.51
C ALA A 192 0.99 -2.61 -14.54
N SER A 193 2.24 -2.57 -14.08
CA SER A 193 3.41 -3.00 -14.84
C SER A 193 4.21 -4.09 -14.12
N SER A 194 3.76 -4.52 -12.94
CA SER A 194 4.32 -5.64 -12.19
C SER A 194 3.23 -6.55 -11.65
N ASP A 195 3.64 -7.73 -11.23
CA ASP A 195 2.85 -8.55 -10.31
C ASP A 195 2.68 -7.86 -8.96
N ILE A 196 1.75 -8.37 -8.18
CA ILE A 196 1.47 -7.85 -6.84
C ILE A 196 2.48 -8.42 -5.87
N PHE A 197 2.99 -7.57 -5.00
CA PHE A 197 3.81 -7.95 -3.86
C PHE A 197 2.97 -7.85 -2.59
N ASP A 198 2.65 -9.00 -1.96
CA ASP A 198 1.93 -9.03 -0.69
C ASP A 198 2.93 -9.03 0.48
N CYS A 199 2.95 -7.94 1.23
CA CYS A 199 3.90 -7.74 2.33
C CYS A 199 3.72 -8.74 3.47
N THR A 200 2.57 -9.42 3.57
CA THR A 200 2.34 -10.46 4.58
C THR A 200 2.96 -11.81 4.22
N SER A 201 3.25 -12.07 2.94
CA SER A 201 3.63 -13.42 2.48
C SER A 201 4.81 -13.49 1.52
N ASP A 202 5.19 -12.39 0.86
CA ASP A 202 6.30 -12.38 -0.10
C ASP A 202 7.62 -11.86 0.50
N ILE A 203 7.59 -11.36 1.73
CA ILE A 203 8.80 -10.99 2.46
C ILE A 203 9.49 -12.26 2.97
N LYS A 204 10.77 -12.41 2.65
CA LYS A 204 11.59 -13.55 3.07
C LYS A 204 11.67 -13.67 4.60
N PRO A 205 11.56 -14.88 5.18
CA PRO A 205 11.67 -15.10 6.62
C PRO A 205 12.94 -14.55 7.25
N GLN A 206 14.08 -14.57 6.53
CA GLN A 206 15.34 -14.02 7.04
C GLN A 206 15.26 -12.51 7.28
N THR A 207 14.54 -11.78 6.42
CA THR A 207 14.32 -10.34 6.56
C THR A 207 13.40 -10.05 7.75
N LEU A 208 12.30 -10.79 7.89
CA LEU A 208 11.39 -10.67 9.03
C LEU A 208 12.12 -10.95 10.35
N ALA A 209 12.93 -12.01 10.40
CA ALA A 209 13.73 -12.36 11.57
C ALA A 209 14.74 -11.26 11.94
N GLY A 210 15.39 -10.65 10.95
CA GLY A 210 16.28 -9.50 11.15
C GLY A 210 15.56 -8.31 11.79
N THR A 211 14.36 -7.98 11.32
CA THR A 211 13.53 -6.89 11.87
C THR A 211 13.06 -7.22 13.29
N LEU A 212 12.53 -8.43 13.52
CA LEU A 212 12.04 -8.85 14.83
C LEU A 212 13.15 -8.98 15.87
N ALA A 213 14.36 -9.36 15.47
CA ALA A 213 15.51 -9.44 16.38
C ALA A 213 15.93 -8.07 16.93
N LYS A 214 15.74 -7.01 16.14
CA LYS A 214 15.98 -5.62 16.54
C LYS A 214 14.83 -5.01 17.33
N ALA A 215 13.63 -5.57 17.24
CA ALA A 215 12.47 -5.09 17.96
C ALA A 215 12.59 -5.38 19.47
N GLU A 216 11.96 -4.51 20.26
CA GLU A 216 11.71 -4.79 21.67
C GLU A 216 10.67 -5.90 21.80
N TRP A 217 10.97 -6.85 22.69
CA TRP A 217 10.08 -7.98 22.95
C TRP A 217 9.48 -7.76 24.33
N GLU A 218 8.17 -7.61 24.40
CA GLU A 218 7.42 -7.55 25.66
C GLU A 218 7.25 -8.94 26.29
N SER A 219 7.55 -10.00 25.54
CA SER A 219 7.42 -11.39 25.98
C SER A 219 8.59 -12.24 25.47
N LEU A 220 8.62 -13.53 25.85
CA LEU A 220 9.60 -14.49 25.31
C LEU A 220 9.35 -14.85 23.84
N TYR A 221 8.22 -14.42 23.26
CA TYR A 221 7.86 -14.69 21.87
C TYR A 221 8.03 -13.43 21.00
N PRO A 222 8.40 -13.58 19.72
CA PRO A 222 8.53 -12.45 18.81
C PRO A 222 7.17 -11.76 18.62
N PRO A 223 7.12 -10.42 18.51
CA PRO A 223 5.89 -9.66 18.27
C PRO A 223 5.40 -9.78 16.81
N PHE A 224 5.20 -11.01 16.36
CA PHE A 224 4.91 -11.34 14.96
C PHE A 224 3.55 -10.81 14.52
N ASP A 225 2.52 -10.88 15.38
CA ASP A 225 1.18 -10.39 15.05
C ASP A 225 1.18 -8.88 14.80
N LYS A 226 1.91 -8.12 15.63
CA LYS A 226 2.08 -6.67 15.44
C LYS A 226 2.75 -6.36 14.10
N LEU A 227 3.81 -7.11 13.75
CA LEU A 227 4.49 -6.96 12.48
C LEU A 227 3.59 -7.35 11.30
N LYS A 228 2.86 -8.46 11.40
CA LYS A 228 1.94 -8.94 10.36
C LYS A 228 0.81 -7.94 10.11
N ASN A 229 0.26 -7.35 11.17
CA ASN A 229 -0.75 -6.30 11.06
C ASN A 229 -0.19 -5.05 10.39
N ALA A 230 1.04 -4.64 10.72
CA ALA A 230 1.69 -3.49 10.07
C ALA A 230 2.07 -3.76 8.60
N LEU A 231 2.22 -5.03 8.21
CA LEU A 231 2.49 -5.48 6.84
C LEU A 231 1.22 -5.88 6.09
N ASN A 232 0.02 -5.57 6.62
CA ASN A 232 -1.24 -5.99 6.04
C ASN A 232 -1.67 -5.10 4.85
N PHE A 233 -0.78 -5.02 3.87
CA PHE A 233 -0.96 -4.30 2.64
C PHE A 233 -0.26 -5.03 1.49
N TYR A 234 -0.65 -4.69 0.27
CA TYR A 234 0.03 -5.17 -0.92
C TYR A 234 0.30 -4.04 -1.89
N VAL A 235 1.38 -4.17 -2.64
CA VAL A 235 1.95 -3.12 -3.49
C VAL A 235 2.04 -3.61 -4.92
N GLN A 236 1.84 -2.70 -5.87
CA GLN A 236 2.03 -2.98 -7.29
C GLN A 236 2.67 -1.79 -7.98
N ALA A 237 3.71 -2.03 -8.77
CA ALA A 237 4.29 -1.01 -9.62
C ALA A 237 3.42 -0.81 -10.86
N GLY A 238 3.41 0.41 -11.37
CA GLY A 238 2.60 0.76 -12.52
C GLY A 238 2.92 2.11 -13.10
N ILE A 239 2.15 2.42 -14.15
CA ILE A 239 2.23 3.64 -14.93
C ILE A 239 0.93 4.39 -14.75
N MET A 240 1.03 5.70 -14.55
CA MET A 240 -0.11 6.59 -14.48
C MET A 240 -0.03 7.62 -15.60
N TYR A 241 -1.08 7.72 -16.40
CA TYR A 241 -1.17 8.68 -17.49
C TYR A 241 -2.51 9.39 -17.44
N GLY A 242 -2.50 10.71 -17.67
CA GLY A 242 -3.71 11.50 -17.58
C GLY A 242 -3.52 12.95 -17.97
N THR A 243 -4.62 13.70 -17.84
CA THR A 243 -4.65 15.13 -18.11
C THR A 243 -4.96 15.92 -16.85
N VAL A 244 -4.39 17.12 -16.77
CA VAL A 244 -4.63 18.11 -15.72
C VAL A 244 -5.03 19.43 -16.36
N THR A 245 -6.06 20.06 -15.79
CA THR A 245 -6.49 21.42 -16.14
C THR A 245 -6.57 22.24 -14.87
N ALA A 246 -5.93 23.42 -14.86
CA ALA A 246 -5.91 24.33 -13.71
C ALA A 246 -6.25 25.75 -14.15
N ASP A 247 -6.99 26.48 -13.30
CA ASP A 247 -7.32 27.91 -13.47
C ASP A 247 -8.15 28.23 -14.73
N GLY A 248 -9.06 27.32 -15.11
CA GLY A 248 -9.98 27.53 -16.24
C GLY A 248 -9.30 27.64 -17.62
N LYS A 249 -7.99 27.39 -17.70
CA LYS A 249 -7.28 27.29 -18.98
C LYS A 249 -7.83 26.09 -19.77
N GLN A 250 -8.09 26.32 -21.06
CA GLN A 250 -8.59 25.27 -21.95
C GLN A 250 -7.53 24.21 -22.29
N ASP A 251 -6.25 24.53 -22.11
CA ASP A 251 -5.17 23.63 -22.45
C ASP A 251 -5.07 22.50 -21.42
N GLU A 252 -5.38 21.28 -21.86
CA GLU A 252 -5.17 20.07 -21.07
C GLU A 252 -3.67 19.74 -21.04
N TYR A 253 -3.10 19.70 -19.84
CA TYR A 253 -1.71 19.35 -19.63
C TYR A 253 -1.59 17.84 -19.41
N GLU A 254 -0.96 17.15 -20.36
CA GLU A 254 -0.73 15.71 -20.29
C GLU A 254 0.44 15.38 -19.37
N ILE A 255 0.22 14.46 -18.44
CA ILE A 255 1.23 13.98 -17.50
C ILE A 255 1.33 12.46 -17.61
N TYR A 256 2.57 12.00 -17.67
CA TYR A 256 2.93 10.59 -17.62
C TYR A 256 3.87 10.35 -16.44
N LEU A 257 3.50 9.44 -15.55
CA LEU A 257 4.18 9.14 -14.29
C LEU A 257 4.40 7.64 -14.15
N PHE A 258 5.46 7.28 -13.44
CA PHE A 258 5.77 5.92 -12.99
C PHE A 258 5.71 5.88 -11.47
N GLY A 259 5.15 4.82 -10.91
CA GLY A 259 5.15 4.68 -9.47
C GLY A 259 4.39 3.45 -8.99
N GLN A 260 3.70 3.59 -7.87
CA GLN A 260 3.15 2.47 -7.12
C GLN A 260 1.71 2.72 -6.72
N ARG A 261 0.97 1.62 -6.65
CA ARG A 261 -0.32 1.55 -5.96
C ARG A 261 -0.14 0.69 -4.72
N ILE A 262 -0.73 1.13 -3.61
CA ILE A 262 -0.74 0.39 -2.36
C ILE A 262 -2.20 0.23 -1.91
N ARG A 263 -2.55 -0.97 -1.46
CA ARG A 263 -3.82 -1.28 -0.83
C ARG A 263 -3.57 -1.68 0.62
N TYR A 264 -4.09 -0.91 1.56
CA TYR A 264 -4.02 -1.22 2.99
C TYR A 264 -5.31 -1.89 3.45
N LEU A 265 -5.17 -2.94 4.25
CA LEU A 265 -6.26 -3.71 4.85
C LEU A 265 -6.10 -3.82 6.38
N ASP A 266 -5.36 -2.87 6.97
CA ASP A 266 -4.90 -2.92 8.36
C ASP A 266 -6.03 -3.00 9.37
N GLU A 267 -5.88 -3.86 10.37
CA GLU A 267 -6.73 -3.83 11.55
C GLU A 267 -6.41 -2.59 12.40
N ILE A 268 -7.43 -1.91 12.90
CA ILE A 268 -7.35 -0.81 13.87
C ILE A 268 -6.97 -1.41 15.23
N THR A 269 -5.75 -1.91 15.33
CA THR A 269 -5.10 -2.23 16.59
C THR A 269 -3.75 -1.51 16.62
N GLY A 270 -3.78 -0.26 17.08
CA GLY A 270 -2.61 0.33 17.75
C GLY A 270 -1.77 1.37 17.00
N LEU A 271 -2.09 1.77 15.77
CA LEU A 271 -1.46 2.97 15.16
C LEU A 271 -2.25 4.23 15.55
N LYS A 272 -2.19 4.58 16.84
CA LYS A 272 -2.29 5.99 17.23
C LYS A 272 -0.94 6.62 16.91
N ASP A 273 -0.98 7.76 16.23
CA ASP A 273 0.13 8.69 16.03
C ASP A 273 1.19 8.28 15.00
N PHE A 274 0.81 8.34 13.72
CA PHE A 274 1.70 8.95 12.72
C PHE A 274 0.97 10.16 12.14
N GLN A 275 0.99 11.27 12.89
CA GLN A 275 0.93 12.58 12.25
C GLN A 275 2.17 12.67 11.36
N ILE A 276 1.95 12.74 10.04
CA ILE A 276 2.98 13.23 9.14
C ILE A 276 3.05 14.73 9.42
N ASP A 277 3.86 15.10 10.40
CA ASP A 277 4.32 16.46 10.55
C ASP A 277 5.27 16.77 9.38
N HIS A 278 4.89 17.78 8.60
CA HIS A 278 5.77 18.47 7.67
C HIS A 278 6.52 19.57 8.41
#